data_AF-A0A6L3X626-F1
#
_entry.id   AF-A0A6L3X626-F1
#
_cell.length_a   1.000
_cell.length_b   1.000
_cell.length_c   1.000
_cell.angle_alpha   90.00
_cell.angle_beta   90.00
_cell.angle_gamma   90.00
#
_symmetry.space_group_name_H-M   'P 1'
#
loop_
_entity.id
_entity.type
_entity.pdbx_description
1 polymer ?
#
loop_
_entity_poly.entity_id
_entity_poly.type
_entity_poly.pdbx_seq_one_letter_code
_entity_poly.pdbx_strand_id
1 'polypeptide(L)'
;DVNRRNFQALRQLSGHFLDRLRGMETLRIFGRGEAETENIRLASQDFRQRTMEVLRMAFLSSGVLEFFTSLSIALVAVYFGFSSLGALDFGHYGTAVTLSAGFLALILAPEFFQPLRDLGTIY
;
A
#
# COMPACT_ATOMS: atom_id res chain seq x y z
N ASP A 1 -5.15 -20.51 -8.43
CA ASP A 1 -3.67 -20.74 -8.47
C ASP A 1 -2.79 -19.67 -7.83
N VAL A 2 -3.12 -18.38 -7.93
CA VAL A 2 -2.33 -17.27 -7.32
C VAL A 2 -2.14 -17.44 -5.80
N ASN A 3 -3.19 -17.84 -5.08
CA ASN A 3 -3.14 -18.03 -3.64
C ASN A 3 -2.14 -19.15 -3.24
N ARG A 4 -2.05 -20.24 -4.02
CA ARG A 4 -1.07 -21.32 -3.78
C ARG A 4 0.37 -20.88 -4.00
N ARG A 5 0.62 -20.00 -4.97
CA ARG A 5 1.95 -19.42 -5.22
C ARG A 5 2.40 -18.48 -4.10
N ASN A 6 1.51 -17.62 -3.59
CA ASN A 6 1.80 -16.79 -2.42
C ASN A 6 2.10 -17.65 -1.17
N PHE A 7 1.33 -18.71 -0.94
CA PHE A 7 1.60 -19.65 0.15
C PHE A 7 2.91 -20.44 -0.01
N GLN A 8 3.39 -20.69 -1.22
CA GLN A 8 4.70 -21.28 -1.46
C GLN A 8 5.83 -20.28 -1.24
N ALA A 9 5.68 -19.04 -1.72
CA ALA A 9 6.65 -17.98 -1.52
C ALA A 9 6.82 -17.64 -0.02
N LEU A 10 5.71 -17.54 0.73
CA LEU A 10 5.73 -17.35 2.18
C LEU A 10 6.47 -18.48 2.92
N ARG A 11 6.21 -19.74 2.56
CA ARG A 11 6.91 -20.89 3.16
C ARG A 11 8.41 -20.90 2.87
N GLN A 12 8.81 -20.50 1.67
CA GLN A 12 10.22 -20.42 1.29
C GLN A 12 10.93 -19.26 2.02
N LEU A 13 10.25 -18.13 2.21
CA LEU A 13 10.74 -17.00 3.00
C LEU A 13 10.93 -17.38 4.49
N SER A 14 9.95 -18.09 5.07
CA SER A 14 10.04 -18.59 6.45
C SER A 14 11.17 -19.60 6.63
N GLY A 15 11.44 -20.45 5.63
CA GLY A 15 12.57 -21.37 5.63
C GLY A 15 13.91 -20.64 5.64
N HIS A 16 14.09 -19.65 4.75
CA HIS A 16 15.30 -18.83 4.72
C HIS A 16 15.53 -18.01 6.01
N PHE A 17 14.45 -17.54 6.65
CA PHE A 17 14.52 -16.84 7.92
C PHE A 17 14.95 -17.78 9.07
N LEU A 18 14.41 -19.00 9.11
CA LEU A 18 14.76 -20.01 10.10
C LEU A 18 16.22 -20.48 9.95
N ASP A 19 16.69 -20.63 8.71
CA ASP A 19 18.08 -20.98 8.43
C ASP A 19 19.06 -19.86 8.82
N ARG A 20 18.69 -18.59 8.61
CA ARG A 20 19.44 -17.42 9.10
C ARG A 20 19.52 -17.41 10.63
N LEU A 21 18.42 -17.72 11.33
CA LEU A 21 18.37 -17.78 12.80
C LEU A 21 19.26 -18.91 13.36
N ARG A 22 19.22 -20.11 12.76
CA ARG A 22 20.06 -21.25 13.18
C ARG A 22 21.54 -21.06 12.90
N GLY A 23 21.88 -20.37 11.81
CA GLY A 23 23.27 -19.99 11.49
C GLY A 23 23.87 -19.05 12.55
N MET A 24 23.05 -18.16 13.13
CA MET A 24 23.48 -17.26 14.21
C MET A 24 23.73 -17.99 15.54
N GLU A 25 22.94 -19.01 15.88
CA GLU A 25 23.14 -19.82 17.09
C GLU A 25 24.48 -20.61 17.05
N THR A 26 24.90 -21.03 15.86
CA THR A 26 26.14 -21.79 15.66
C THR A 26 27.39 -20.92 15.83
N LEU A 27 27.31 -19.62 15.50
CA LEU A 27 28.42 -18.67 15.64
C LEU A 27 28.66 -18.24 17.10
N ARG A 28 27.62 -18.29 17.94
CA ARG A 28 27.63 -17.85 19.34
C ARG A 28 28.47 -18.72 20.29
N ILE A 29 28.83 -19.94 19.89
CA ILE A 29 29.48 -20.95 20.76
C ILE A 29 31.02 -20.75 20.88
N PHE A 30 31.66 -19.95 20.02
CA PHE A 30 33.13 -19.87 19.94
C PHE A 30 33.83 -18.69 20.67
N GLY A 31 33.17 -18.01 21.62
CA GLY A 31 33.89 -17.23 22.65
C GLY A 31 34.54 -15.89 22.22
N ARG A 32 33.89 -15.07 21.38
CA ARG A 32 34.32 -13.69 21.07
C ARG A 32 33.22 -12.66 21.35
N GLY A 33 33.01 -12.29 22.62
CA GLY A 33 31.90 -11.40 23.03
C GLY A 33 31.77 -10.08 22.26
N GLU A 34 32.89 -9.40 21.95
CA GLU A 34 32.87 -8.14 21.18
C GLU A 34 32.64 -8.38 19.67
N ALA A 35 33.30 -9.38 19.08
CA ALA A 35 33.08 -9.73 17.67
C ALA A 35 31.67 -10.26 17.42
N GLU A 36 31.08 -10.94 18.40
CA GLU A 36 29.69 -11.41 18.38
C GLU A 36 28.71 -10.24 18.52
N THR A 37 29.00 -9.28 19.40
CA THR A 37 28.20 -8.05 19.52
C THR A 37 28.20 -7.26 18.20
N GLU A 38 29.36 -7.15 17.54
CA GLU A 38 29.46 -6.49 16.25
C GLU A 38 28.73 -7.24 15.14
N ASN A 39 28.83 -8.57 15.10
CA ASN A 39 28.06 -9.39 14.16
C ASN A 39 26.55 -9.27 14.38
N ILE A 40 26.07 -9.28 15.63
CA ILE A 40 24.65 -9.07 15.97
C ILE A 40 24.21 -7.66 15.56
N ARG A 41 25.05 -6.64 15.76
CA ARG A 41 24.77 -5.26 15.35
C ARG A 41 24.62 -5.16 13.83
N LEU A 42 25.54 -5.75 13.07
CA LEU A 42 25.50 -5.78 11.60
C LEU A 42 24.28 -6.55 11.08
N ALA A 43 23.99 -7.73 11.65
CA ALA A 43 22.81 -8.50 11.30
C ALA A 43 21.50 -7.74 11.61
N SER A 44 21.45 -7.04 12.74
CA SER A 44 20.32 -6.19 13.12
C SER A 44 20.16 -4.99 12.19
N GLN A 45 21.25 -4.40 11.72
CA GLN A 45 21.22 -3.30 10.73
C GLN A 45 20.74 -3.78 9.36
N ASP A 46 21.22 -4.93 8.87
CA ASP A 46 20.75 -5.57 7.64
C ASP A 46 19.25 -5.89 7.73
N PHE A 47 18.80 -6.45 8.86
CA PHE A 47 17.38 -6.71 9.09
C PHE A 47 16.54 -5.44 9.13
N ARG A 48 17.00 -4.40 9.85
CA ARG A 48 16.32 -3.11 9.91
C ARG A 48 16.20 -2.47 8.53
N GLN A 49 17.26 -2.50 7.72
CA GLN A 49 17.25 -1.91 6.39
C GLN A 49 16.24 -2.61 5.48
N ARG A 50 16.26 -3.95 5.42
CA ARG A 50 15.30 -4.74 4.64
C ARG A 50 13.86 -4.53 5.10
N THR A 51 13.64 -4.44 6.42
CA THR A 51 12.31 -4.16 6.97
C THR A 51 11.84 -2.76 6.57
N MET A 52 12.70 -1.75 6.67
CA MET A 52 12.36 -0.39 6.28
C MET A 52 12.09 -0.25 4.78
N GLU A 53 12.78 -1.01 3.93
CA GLU A 53 12.51 -1.03 2.48
C GLU A 53 11.10 -1.55 2.18
N VAL A 54 10.68 -2.64 2.82
CA VAL A 54 9.32 -3.19 2.70
C VAL A 54 8.28 -2.19 3.20
N LEU A 55 8.48 -1.64 4.41
CA LEU A 55 7.56 -0.65 4.97
C LEU A 55 7.45 0.58 4.06
N ARG A 56 8.56 1.05 3.50
CA ARG A 56 8.58 2.22 2.62
C ARG A 56 7.79 1.97 1.34
N MET A 57 7.87 0.77 0.76
CA MET A 57 7.07 0.39 -0.40
C MET A 57 5.57 0.36 -0.07
N ALA A 58 5.19 -0.29 1.03
CA ALA A 58 3.79 -0.36 1.48
C ALA A 58 3.20 1.03 1.76
N PHE A 59 3.92 1.89 2.48
CA PHE A 59 3.47 3.26 2.76
C PHE A 59 3.38 4.12 1.50
N LEU A 60 4.33 3.98 0.56
CA LEU A 60 4.30 4.74 -0.68
C LEU A 60 3.13 4.31 -1.57
N SER A 61 2.87 3.00 -1.67
CA SER A 61 1.71 2.43 -2.38
C SER A 61 0.40 2.99 -1.83
N SER A 62 0.19 2.88 -0.51
CA SER A 62 -1.01 3.40 0.16
C SER A 62 -1.15 4.92 0.03
N GLY A 63 -0.06 5.66 0.23
CA GLY A 63 -0.07 7.12 0.17
C GLY A 63 -0.40 7.65 -1.23
N VAL A 64 0.18 7.07 -2.29
CA VAL A 64 -0.15 7.43 -3.68
C VAL A 64 -1.62 7.20 -3.97
N LEU A 65 -2.17 6.11 -3.46
CA LEU A 65 -3.55 5.75 -3.71
C LEU A 65 -4.56 6.60 -2.94
N GLU A 66 -4.26 6.93 -1.68
CA GLU A 66 -5.04 7.91 -0.92
C GLU A 66 -5.05 9.27 -1.62
N PHE A 67 -3.89 9.69 -2.14
CA PHE A 67 -3.78 10.92 -2.93
C PHE A 67 -4.69 10.91 -4.16
N PHE A 68 -4.63 9.85 -4.99
CA PHE A 68 -5.48 9.76 -6.19
C PHE A 68 -6.97 9.64 -5.86
N THR A 69 -7.31 8.97 -4.76
CA THR A 69 -8.70 8.85 -4.33
C THR A 69 -9.25 10.21 -3.89
N SER A 70 -8.50 10.93 -3.06
CA SER A 70 -8.87 12.28 -2.61
C SER A 70 -9.00 13.24 -3.81
N LEU A 71 -8.02 13.22 -4.71
CA LEU A 71 -8.02 14.05 -5.92
C LEU A 71 -9.22 13.73 -6.82
N SER A 72 -9.55 12.45 -7.02
CA SER A 72 -10.70 12.03 -7.85
C SER A 72 -12.02 12.51 -7.26
N ILE A 73 -12.22 12.35 -5.95
CA ILE A 73 -13.43 12.83 -5.25
C ILE A 73 -13.55 14.35 -5.37
N ALA A 74 -12.45 15.09 -5.21
CA ALA A 74 -12.43 16.54 -5.34
C ALA A 74 -12.80 16.99 -6.76
N LEU A 75 -12.24 16.36 -7.79
CA LEU A 75 -12.54 16.67 -9.20
C LEU A 75 -14.01 16.41 -9.54
N VAL A 76 -14.56 15.30 -9.04
CA VAL A 76 -15.98 14.98 -9.18
C VAL A 76 -16.83 16.08 -8.54
N ALA A 77 -16.54 16.46 -7.29
CA ALA A 77 -17.28 17.51 -6.58
C ALA A 77 -17.24 18.86 -7.32
N VAL A 78 -16.07 19.25 -7.81
CA VAL A 78 -15.87 20.48 -8.58
C VAL A 78 -16.68 20.45 -9.88
N TYR A 79 -16.60 19.37 -10.66
CA TYR A 79 -17.34 19.23 -11.90
C TYR A 79 -18.85 19.36 -11.69
N PHE A 80 -19.40 18.60 -10.73
CA PHE A 80 -20.83 18.64 -10.42
C PHE A 80 -21.27 19.99 -9.86
N GLY A 81 -20.44 20.64 -9.03
CA GLY A 81 -20.73 21.97 -8.47
C GLY A 81 -20.83 23.05 -9.55
N PHE A 82 -19.84 23.13 -10.45
CA PHE A 82 -19.85 24.14 -11.52
C PHE A 82 -20.87 23.82 -12.63
N SER A 83 -21.11 22.55 -12.93
CA SER A 83 -22.17 22.15 -13.87
C SER A 83 -23.56 22.51 -13.34
N SER A 84 -23.80 22.34 -12.02
CA SER A 84 -25.06 22.75 -11.38
C SER A 84 -25.29 24.26 -11.40
N LEU A 85 -24.22 25.07 -11.42
CA LEU A 85 -24.28 26.53 -11.56
C LEU A 85 -24.43 27.01 -13.02
N GLY A 86 -24.45 26.10 -13.99
CA GLY A 86 -24.49 26.43 -15.41
C GLY A 86 -23.17 27.00 -15.96
N ALA A 87 -22.07 26.90 -15.20
CA ALA A 87 -20.74 27.39 -15.62
C ALA A 87 -20.00 26.40 -16.54
N LEU A 88 -20.42 25.12 -16.54
CA LEU A 88 -19.88 24.07 -17.42
C LEU A 88 -21.02 23.46 -18.24
N ASP A 89 -20.88 23.52 -19.56
CA ASP A 89 -21.94 23.13 -20.50
C ASP A 89 -21.57 21.91 -21.36
N PHE A 90 -20.63 21.09 -20.87
CA PHE A 90 -20.16 19.87 -21.52
C PHE A 90 -20.35 18.63 -20.65
N GLY A 91 -20.50 17.47 -21.30
CA GLY A 91 -20.60 16.16 -20.62
C GLY A 91 -22.01 15.77 -20.16
N HIS A 92 -23.01 16.62 -20.37
CA HIS A 92 -24.40 16.34 -20.01
C HIS A 92 -25.22 15.66 -21.11
N TYR A 93 -24.67 15.46 -22.32
CA TYR A 93 -25.27 14.73 -23.47
C TYR A 93 -26.79 14.99 -23.67
N GLY A 94 -27.24 16.22 -23.44
CA GLY A 94 -28.65 16.62 -23.59
C GLY A 94 -29.53 16.46 -22.34
N THR A 95 -29.00 15.94 -21.24
CA THR A 95 -29.66 15.82 -19.93
C THR A 95 -28.90 16.61 -18.87
N ALA A 96 -29.45 17.73 -18.40
CA ALA A 96 -28.81 18.57 -17.40
C ALA A 96 -28.34 17.75 -16.19
N VAL A 97 -27.10 18.00 -15.77
CA VAL A 97 -26.54 17.38 -14.56
C VAL A 97 -27.32 17.92 -13.36
N THR A 98 -28.09 17.04 -12.72
CA THR A 98 -28.85 17.40 -11.53
C THR A 98 -27.97 17.31 -10.28
N LEU A 99 -28.23 18.20 -9.31
CA LEU A 99 -27.54 18.18 -8.02
C LEU A 99 -27.68 16.82 -7.30
N SER A 100 -28.84 16.17 -7.46
CA SER A 100 -29.11 14.83 -6.91
C SER A 100 -28.21 13.76 -7.53
N ALA A 101 -27.99 13.79 -8.86
CA ALA A 101 -27.07 12.87 -9.52
C ALA A 101 -25.61 13.08 -9.08
N GLY A 102 -25.19 14.35 -8.89
CA GLY A 102 -23.88 14.68 -8.35
C GLY A 102 -23.68 14.20 -6.92
N PHE A 103 -24.68 14.38 -6.06
CA PHE A 103 -24.66 13.87 -4.69
C PHE A 103 -24.59 12.34 -4.65
N LEU A 104 -25.38 11.65 -5.48
CA LEU A 104 -25.33 10.19 -5.59
C LEU A 104 -23.93 9.72 -6.00
N ALA A 105 -23.32 10.37 -7.00
CA ALA A 105 -21.97 10.05 -7.45
C ALA A 105 -20.93 10.27 -6.33
N LEU A 106 -21.05 11.33 -5.55
CA LEU A 106 -20.16 11.61 -4.41
C LEU A 106 -20.31 10.59 -3.28
N ILE A 107 -21.53 10.13 -3.01
CA ILE A 107 -21.79 9.07 -2.01
C ILE A 107 -21.22 7.73 -2.48
N LEU A 108 -21.27 7.43 -3.78
CA LEU A 108 -20.75 6.17 -4.36
C LEU A 108 -19.23 6.18 -4.60
N ALA A 109 -18.61 7.34 -4.75
CA ALA A 109 -17.18 7.43 -5.04
C ALA A 109 -16.29 6.69 -4.04
N PRO A 110 -16.49 6.78 -2.70
CA PRO A 110 -15.69 6.04 -1.72
C PRO A 110 -15.73 4.52 -1.94
N GLU A 111 -16.91 3.96 -2.20
CA GLU A 111 -17.12 2.53 -2.48
C GLU A 111 -16.44 2.11 -3.79
N PHE A 112 -16.50 2.96 -4.82
CA PHE A 112 -15.84 2.71 -6.10
C PHE A 112 -14.31 2.61 -5.96
N PHE A 113 -13.70 3.44 -5.11
CA PHE A 113 -12.25 3.45 -4.90
C PHE A 113 -11.78 2.43 -3.83
N GLN A 114 -12.69 1.72 -3.17
CA GLN A 114 -12.34 0.75 -2.12
C GLN A 114 -11.47 -0.43 -2.63
N PRO A 115 -11.78 -1.09 -3.77
CA PRO A 115 -10.98 -2.21 -4.25
C PRO A 115 -9.55 -1.80 -4.63
N LEU A 116 -9.39 -0.57 -5.15
CA LEU A 116 -8.07 0.00 -5.38
C LEU A 116 -7.33 0.11 -4.06
N ARG A 117 -7.97 0.67 -3.01
CA ARG A 117 -7.38 0.82 -1.66
C ARG A 117 -6.91 -0.51 -1.09
N ASP A 118 -7.71 -1.55 -1.25
CA ASP A 118 -7.36 -2.89 -0.79
C ASP A 118 -6.11 -3.43 -1.53
N LEU A 119 -5.98 -3.19 -2.83
CA LEU A 119 -4.76 -3.57 -3.59
C LEU A 119 -3.51 -2.85 -3.08
N GLY A 120 -3.63 -1.61 -2.64
CA GLY A 120 -2.53 -0.84 -2.04
C GLY A 120 -2.01 -1.43 -0.71
N THR A 121 -2.85 -2.19 0.01
CA THR A 121 -2.47 -2.84 1.28
C THR A 121 -1.77 -4.20 1.09
N ILE A 122 -1.85 -4.79 -0.10
CA ILE A 122 -1.35 -6.14 -0.40
C ILE A 122 0.13 -6.13 -0.88
N TYR A 123 0.70 -4.96 -1.17
CA TYR A 123 2.07 -4.77 -1.66
C TYR A 123 2.83 -3.75 -0.82
#